data_AF-A0A9X7BJH1-F1
#
_entry.id   AF-A0A9X7BJH1-F1
#
_cell.length_a   1.000
_cell.length_b   1.000
_cell.length_c   1.000
_cell.angle_alpha   90.00
_cell.angle_beta   90.00
_cell.angle_gamma   90.00
#
_symmetry.space_group_name_H-M   'P 1'
#
loop_
_entity.id
_entity.type
_entity.pdbx_description
1 polymer ?
#
loop_
_entity_poly.entity_id
_entity_poly.type
_entity_poly.pdbx_seq_one_letter_code
_entity_poly.pdbx_strand_id
1 'polypeptide(L)'
;MEIRIREVDPIAVKKIDEIAKRKGLSRQKFLKDQIEMLAFFQQQNKREMELENLIEKNIHMMSDCYSAMEKMNEFIQMMMQDVENE
;
A
#
# COMPACT_ATOMS: atom_id res chain seq x y z
N MET A 1 -10.56 27.22 9.95
CA MET A 1 -9.32 28.01 10.02
C MET A 1 -8.97 28.49 8.63
N GLU A 2 -8.45 29.70 8.50
CA GLU A 2 -7.98 30.25 7.22
C GLU A 2 -6.45 30.28 7.18
N ILE A 3 -5.86 29.97 6.03
CA ILE A 3 -4.42 30.00 5.79
C ILE A 3 -4.16 30.96 4.62
N ARG A 4 -3.18 31.86 4.79
CA ARG A 4 -2.70 32.75 3.72
C ARG A 4 -1.21 32.50 3.50
N ILE A 5 -0.86 32.16 2.27
CA ILE A 5 0.54 31.94 1.87
C ILE A 5 1.03 33.21 1.17
N ARG A 6 2.12 33.80 1.66
CA ARG A 6 2.72 35.03 1.13
C ARG A 6 4.02 34.70 0.40
N GLU A 7 4.46 35.63 -0.44
CA GLU A 7 5.78 35.58 -1.09
C GLU A 7 6.03 34.31 -1.94
N VAL A 8 4.95 33.73 -2.48
CA VAL A 8 5.05 32.61 -3.42
C VAL A 8 5.52 33.15 -4.77
N ASP A 9 6.50 32.46 -5.37
CA ASP A 9 6.97 32.75 -6.72
C ASP A 9 5.77 32.83 -7.71
N PRO A 10 5.60 33.94 -8.46
CA PRO A 10 4.52 34.08 -9.43
C PRO A 10 4.46 32.96 -10.49
N ILE A 11 5.59 32.39 -10.88
CA ILE A 11 5.69 31.25 -11.80
C ILE A 11 5.08 30.00 -11.15
N ALA A 12 5.37 29.77 -9.87
CA ALA A 12 4.78 28.66 -9.12
C ALA A 12 3.25 28.82 -9.01
N VAL A 13 2.75 30.03 -8.71
CA VAL A 13 1.30 30.30 -8.67
C VAL A 13 0.63 30.00 -10.00
N LYS A 14 1.24 30.41 -11.13
CA LYS A 14 0.72 30.10 -12.48
C LYS A 14 0.64 28.60 -12.73
N LYS A 15 1.69 27.84 -12.39
CA LYS A 15 1.68 26.38 -12.55
C LYS A 15 0.57 25.73 -11.70
N ILE A 16 0.38 26.19 -10.47
CA ILE A 16 -0.71 25.70 -9.60
C ILE A 16 -2.07 25.95 -10.25
N ASP A 17 -2.29 27.13 -10.84
CA ASP A 17 -3.52 27.45 -11.54
C ASP A 17 -3.78 26.56 -12.74
N GLU A 18 -2.75 26.33 -13.55
CA GLU A 18 -2.88 25.46 -14.72
C GLU A 18 -3.22 24.02 -14.31
N ILE A 19 -2.61 23.52 -13.23
CA ILE A 19 -2.90 22.18 -12.71
C ILE A 19 -4.33 22.13 -12.17
N ALA A 20 -4.75 23.11 -11.39
CA ALA A 20 -6.09 23.18 -10.84
C ALA A 20 -7.14 23.22 -11.96
N LYS A 21 -6.93 24.08 -12.98
CA LYS A 21 -7.80 24.17 -14.16
C LYS A 21 -7.86 22.87 -14.94
N ARG A 22 -6.73 22.20 -15.18
CA ARG A 22 -6.69 20.89 -15.85
C ARG A 22 -7.50 19.83 -15.11
N LYS A 23 -7.58 19.92 -13.78
CA LYS A 23 -8.40 19.04 -12.94
C LYS A 23 -9.86 19.52 -12.75
N GLY A 24 -10.26 20.64 -13.37
CA GLY A 24 -11.59 21.22 -13.17
C GLY A 24 -11.83 21.77 -11.76
N LEU A 25 -10.76 22.08 -11.02
CA LEU A 25 -10.81 22.56 -9.63
C LEU A 25 -10.48 24.05 -9.54
N SER A 26 -10.97 24.70 -8.48
CA SER A 26 -10.47 26.02 -8.11
C SER A 26 -9.07 25.91 -7.50
N ARG A 27 -8.27 26.98 -7.62
CA ARG A 27 -6.96 27.09 -6.95
C ARG A 27 -7.08 26.80 -5.44
N GLN A 28 -8.11 27.34 -4.80
CA GLN A 28 -8.33 27.19 -3.36
C GLN A 28 -8.61 25.73 -2.99
N LYS A 29 -9.48 25.05 -3.75
CA LYS A 29 -9.80 23.64 -3.51
C LYS A 29 -8.58 22.76 -3.72
N PHE A 30 -7.84 22.99 -4.80
CA PHE A 30 -6.59 22.28 -5.06
C PHE A 30 -5.57 22.46 -3.92
N LEU A 31 -5.31 23.70 -3.49
CA LEU A 31 -4.36 23.97 -2.41
C LEU A 31 -4.81 23.36 -1.07
N LYS A 32 -6.11 23.41 -0.76
CA LYS A 32 -6.68 22.75 0.42
C LYS A 32 -6.36 21.25 0.39
N ASP A 33 -6.67 20.58 -0.72
CA ASP A 33 -6.47 19.13 -0.85
C ASP A 33 -4.99 18.76 -0.72
N GLN A 34 -4.08 19.56 -1.28
CA GLN A 34 -2.64 19.34 -1.12
C GLN A 34 -2.17 19.51 0.33
N ILE A 35 -2.67 20.51 1.07
CA ILE A 35 -2.31 20.73 2.48
C ILE A 35 -2.87 19.61 3.36
N GLU A 36 -4.12 19.20 3.15
CA GLU A 36 -4.73 18.09 3.88
C GLU A 36 -3.97 16.79 3.59
N MET A 37 -3.66 16.52 2.32
CA MET A 37 -2.81 15.38 1.93
C MET A 37 -1.49 15.41 2.69
N LEU A 38 -0.75 16.52 2.70
CA LEU A 38 0.52 16.65 3.43
C LEU A 38 0.37 16.37 4.93
N ALA A 39 -0.71 16.84 5.56
CA ALA A 39 -0.96 16.62 6.98
C ALA A 39 -1.23 15.15 7.31
N PHE A 40 -1.89 14.41 6.41
CA PHE A 40 -2.24 13.01 6.62
C PHE A 40 -1.29 12.01 5.95
N PHE A 41 -0.36 12.47 5.11
CA PHE A 41 0.50 11.62 4.28
C PHE A 41 1.36 10.66 5.10
N GLN A 42 1.97 11.14 6.19
CA GLN A 42 2.79 10.27 7.06
C GLN A 42 1.96 9.15 7.69
N GLN A 43 0.70 9.42 8.05
CA GLN A 43 -0.19 8.43 8.63
C GLN A 43 -0.67 7.42 7.59
N GLN A 44 -0.89 7.85 6.33
CA GLN A 44 -1.23 6.94 5.24
C GLN A 44 -0.04 6.03 4.87
N ASN A 45 1.16 6.58 4.68
CA ASN A 45 2.34 5.77 4.34
C ASN A 45 2.68 4.75 5.42
N LYS A 46 2.56 5.12 6.70
CA LYS A 46 2.80 4.17 7.79
C LYS A 46 1.80 3.01 7.74
N ARG A 47 0.52 3.32 7.55
CA ARG A 47 -0.53 2.31 7.44
C ARG A 47 -0.33 1.42 6.21
N GLU A 48 0.05 2.00 5.07
CA GLU A 48 0.31 1.27 3.84
C GLU A 48 1.49 0.31 3.99
N MET A 49 2.60 0.77 4.57
CA MET A 49 3.77 -0.05 4.89
C MET A 49 3.45 -1.18 5.87
N GLU A 50 2.62 -0.92 6.90
CA GLU A 50 2.17 -1.95 7.83
C GLU A 50 1.31 -3.02 7.13
N LEU A 51 0.45 -2.61 6.19
CA LEU A 51 -0.36 -3.53 5.39
C LEU A 51 0.49 -4.36 4.43
N GLU A 52 1.46 -3.76 3.74
CA GLU A 52 2.40 -4.48 2.87
C GLU A 52 3.18 -5.55 3.65
N ASN A 53 3.69 -5.20 4.83
CA ASN A 53 4.40 -6.14 5.71
C ASN A 53 3.49 -7.28 6.19
N LEU A 54 2.21 -7.02 6.47
CA LEU A 54 1.24 -8.06 6.81
C LEU A 54 0.98 -9.01 5.65
N ILE A 55 0.88 -8.49 4.42
CA ILE A 55 0.70 -9.31 3.21
C ILE A 55 1.93 -10.21 3.01
N GLU A 56 3.14 -9.65 3.09
CA GLU A 56 4.38 -10.40 2.95
C GLU A 56 4.49 -11.54 3.98
N LYS A 57 4.20 -11.25 5.26
CA LYS A 57 4.19 -12.27 6.32
C LYS A 57 3.15 -13.37 6.08
N ASN A 58 1.97 -13.02 5.58
CA ASN A 58 0.94 -14.00 5.25
C ASN A 58 1.36 -14.89 4.09
N ILE A 59 1.98 -14.33 3.04
CA ILE A 59 2.52 -15.10 1.92
C ILE A 59 3.58 -16.09 2.42
N HIS A 60 4.51 -15.65 3.28
CA HIS A 60 5.50 -16.53 3.88
C HIS A 60 4.86 -17.66 4.69
N MET A 61 3.93 -17.34 5.59
CA MET A 61 3.23 -18.37 6.37
C MET A 61 2.45 -19.35 5.50
N MET A 62 1.81 -18.88 4.42
CA MET A 62 1.12 -19.78 3.47
C MET A 62 2.10 -20.70 2.75
N SER A 63 3.27 -20.19 2.34
CA SER A 63 4.32 -20.99 1.73
C SER A 63 4.83 -22.07 2.69
N ASP A 64 5.10 -21.69 3.96
CA ASP A 64 5.56 -22.64 4.97
C ASP A 64 4.52 -23.72 5.26
N CYS A 65 3.25 -23.34 5.36
CA CYS A 65 2.13 -24.27 5.52
C CYS A 65 2.02 -25.23 4.32
N TYR A 66 2.16 -24.71 3.10
CA TYR A 66 2.13 -25.52 1.89
C TYR A 66 3.25 -26.56 1.88
N SER A 67 4.49 -26.15 2.19
CA SER A 67 5.63 -27.08 2.27
C SER A 67 5.47 -28.12 3.39
N ALA A 68 4.84 -27.76 4.52
CA ALA A 68 4.54 -28.72 5.58
C ALA A 68 3.48 -29.74 5.14
N MET A 69 2.45 -29.29 4.41
CA MET A 69 1.42 -30.16 3.84
C MET A 69 1.98 -31.10 2.78
N GLU A 70 2.90 -30.62 1.93
CA GLU A 70 3.57 -31.44 0.92
C GLU A 70 4.35 -32.59 1.56
N LYS A 71 5.16 -32.29 2.58
CA LYS A 71 5.89 -33.33 3.35
C LYS A 71 4.97 -34.33 4.03
N MET A 72 3.83 -33.86 4.56
CA MET A 72 2.83 -34.75 5.16
C MET A 72 2.21 -35.68 4.10
N ASN A 73 1.94 -35.16 2.90
CA ASN A 73 1.41 -35.95 1.80
C ASN A 73 2.43 -36.99 1.31
N GLU A 74 3.71 -36.63 1.19
CA GLU A 74 4.80 -37.56 0.88
C GLU A 74 4.87 -38.69 1.92
N PHE A 75 4.81 -38.35 3.21
CA PHE A 75 4.84 -39.34 4.28
C PHE A 75 3.65 -40.31 4.22
N ILE A 76 2.44 -39.82 3.95
CA ILE A 76 1.25 -40.66 3.79
C ILE A 76 1.40 -41.61 2.58
N GLN A 77 1.96 -41.12 1.46
CA GLN A 77 2.21 -41.95 0.29
C GLN A 77 3.21 -43.07 0.58
N MET A 78 4.30 -42.78 1.31
CA MET A 78 5.26 -43.81 1.73
C MET A 78 4.59 -44.90 2.58
N MET A 79 3.79 -44.51 3.59
CA MET A 79 3.09 -45.48 4.43
C MET A 79 2.09 -46.35 3.65
N MET A 80 1.39 -45.79 2.65
CA MET A 80 0.46 -46.58 1.82
C MET A 80 1.21 -47.57 0.92
N GLN A 81 2.37 -47.19 0.37
CA GLN A 81 3.19 -48.10 -0.43
C GLN A 81 3.75 -49.27 0.39
N ASP A 82 4.10 -49.05 1.65
CA ASP A 82 4.59 -50.12 2.53
C ASP A 82 3.48 -51.14 2.87
N VAL A 83 2.22 -50.70 2.96
CA VAL A 83 1.06 -51.58 3.22
C VAL A 83 0.65 -52.41 1.99
N GLU A 84 0.89 -51.93 0.78
CA GLU A 84 0.57 -52.66 -0.46
C GLU A 84 1.62 -53.71 -0.86
N ASN A 85 2.83 -53.66 -0.26
CA ASN A 85 3.94 -54.55 -0.58
C ASN A 85 4.16 -55.70 0.43
N GLU A 86 3.29 -55.84 1.44
CA GLU A 86 3.18 -57.01 2.36
C GLU A 86 2.04 -57.95 1.96
#